data_AF-A0A662VLG5-F1
#
_entry.id   AF-A0A662VLG5-F1
#
_cell.length_a   1.000
_cell.length_b   1.000
_cell.length_c   1.000
_cell.angle_alpha   90.00
_cell.angle_beta   90.00
_cell.angle_gamma   90.00
#
_symmetry.space_group_name_H-M   'P 1'
#
loop_
_entity.id
_entity.type
_entity.pdbx_description
1 polymer ?
#
loop_
_entity_poly.entity_id
_entity_poly.type
_entity_poly.pdbx_seq_one_letter_code
_entity_poly.pdbx_strand_id
1 'polypeptide(L)'
;MPKWRNNWLWNFIKSKLSGEGAYNKLYDSQLRGIVDNADNADTVDDYHLADIQADAQNRVDSHASTNLNGIHGVIQDLEANMPAAGTAGRLFIATDTKRIYRDNGTSWDEIGGTSEFPGHRLWEKLPNDYDAAWSYVENLTDFDETTYAECSHADTNEHYVIYDLGGKRLVDCYVKADISGTLEGVTIKLLVSDDKVNWTELDSYTNKSDSTVTVELSGVNKARYVKVAIQAGSSTSRTQYVYIIRA
;
A
#
# COMPACT_ATOMS: atom_id res chain seq x y z
N MET A 1 -21.90 33.72 109.24
CA MET A 1 -21.74 34.39 107.92
C MET A 1 -22.08 33.39 106.82
N PRO A 2 -23.09 33.63 105.97
CA PRO A 2 -23.60 32.63 105.03
C PRO A 2 -22.73 32.51 103.78
N LYS A 3 -22.26 31.29 103.48
CA LYS A 3 -21.68 30.88 102.19
C LYS A 3 -22.83 30.59 101.21
N TRP A 4 -23.47 31.62 100.68
CA TRP A 4 -24.45 31.50 99.60
C TRP A 4 -23.92 32.19 98.36
N ARG A 5 -22.98 31.52 97.68
CA ARG A 5 -22.72 31.79 96.27
C ARG A 5 -22.60 30.46 95.52
N ASN A 6 -23.60 30.26 94.67
CA ASN A 6 -23.51 29.57 93.39
C ASN A 6 -23.59 28.03 93.36
N ASN A 7 -24.38 27.41 94.25
CA ASN A 7 -24.79 26.03 94.03
C ASN A 7 -25.90 25.92 92.96
N TRP A 8 -26.82 26.90 92.89
CA TRP A 8 -27.89 26.90 91.90
C TRP A 8 -27.40 27.10 90.47
N LEU A 9 -26.45 28.01 90.24
CA LEU A 9 -25.89 28.24 88.91
C LEU A 9 -25.10 27.01 88.41
N TRP A 10 -24.36 26.35 89.30
CA TRP A 10 -23.67 25.09 88.98
C TRP A 10 -24.67 23.96 88.68
N ASN A 11 -25.75 23.86 89.46
CA ASN A 11 -26.78 22.83 89.23
C ASN A 11 -27.64 23.13 88.00
N PHE A 12 -27.83 24.40 87.63
CA PHE A 12 -28.50 24.81 86.39
C PHE A 12 -27.65 24.49 85.16
N ILE A 13 -26.34 24.76 85.22
CA ILE A 13 -25.40 24.39 84.16
C ILE A 13 -25.33 22.87 84.02
N LYS A 14 -25.25 22.11 85.13
CA LYS A 14 -25.33 20.64 85.10
C LYS A 14 -26.66 20.12 84.59
N SER A 15 -27.80 20.71 84.94
CA SER A 15 -29.10 20.24 84.47
C SER A 15 -29.33 20.53 82.98
N LYS A 16 -28.72 21.59 82.44
CA LYS A 16 -28.70 21.88 81.00
C LYS A 16 -27.69 21.04 80.22
N LEU A 17 -26.69 20.46 80.90
CA LEU A 17 -25.61 19.65 80.29
C LEU A 17 -25.66 18.14 80.60
N SER A 18 -26.62 17.67 81.41
CA SER A 18 -26.72 16.26 81.86
C SER A 18 -27.52 15.35 80.92
N GLY A 19 -27.71 15.76 79.67
CA GLY A 19 -27.93 14.79 78.60
C GLY A 19 -26.60 14.08 78.32
N GLU A 20 -26.37 12.96 78.99
CA GLU A 20 -25.14 12.13 79.00
C GLU A 20 -24.69 11.59 77.62
N GLY A 21 -25.26 12.08 76.51
CA GLY A 21 -24.89 11.75 75.15
C GLY A 21 -24.54 12.94 74.24
N ALA A 22 -24.56 14.20 74.71
CA ALA A 22 -24.32 15.35 73.85
C ALA A 22 -22.89 15.92 73.94
N TYR A 23 -22.28 15.95 75.13
CA TYR A 23 -20.95 16.54 75.32
C TYR A 23 -19.83 15.66 74.72
N ASN A 24 -19.97 14.33 74.83
CA ASN A 24 -19.07 13.36 74.20
C ASN A 24 -19.40 13.09 72.72
N LYS A 25 -20.45 13.67 72.14
CA LYS A 25 -20.68 13.56 70.69
C LYS A 25 -20.18 14.77 69.92
N LEU A 26 -20.24 15.97 70.50
CA LEU A 26 -19.77 17.19 69.82
C LEU A 26 -18.24 17.34 69.89
N TYR A 27 -17.61 17.10 71.04
CA TYR A 27 -16.14 17.17 71.11
C TYR A 27 -15.50 16.02 70.33
N ASP A 28 -16.09 14.83 70.39
CA ASP A 28 -15.53 13.62 69.75
C ASP A 28 -15.87 13.55 68.25
N SER A 29 -17.00 14.09 67.76
CA SER A 29 -17.25 14.18 66.31
C SER A 29 -16.49 15.31 65.64
N GLN A 30 -16.26 16.43 66.34
CA GLN A 30 -15.49 17.56 65.79
C GLN A 30 -13.98 17.34 65.89
N LEU A 31 -13.49 16.59 66.88
CA LEU A 31 -12.08 16.16 66.92
C LEU A 31 -11.82 14.90 66.08
N ARG A 32 -12.70 13.89 66.01
CA ARG A 32 -12.49 12.76 65.08
C ARG A 32 -12.56 13.20 63.62
N GLY A 33 -13.46 14.12 63.25
CA GLY A 33 -13.47 14.67 61.89
C GLY A 33 -12.23 15.51 61.52
N ILE A 34 -11.42 15.91 62.48
CA ILE A 34 -10.17 16.68 62.28
C ILE A 34 -8.93 15.80 62.45
N VAL A 35 -8.97 14.79 63.33
CA VAL A 35 -7.87 13.83 63.58
C VAL A 35 -7.88 12.69 62.55
N ASP A 36 -9.03 12.35 61.97
CA ASP A 36 -9.12 11.44 60.80
C ASP A 36 -8.60 12.12 59.51
N ASN A 37 -8.15 13.38 59.58
CA ASN A 37 -7.49 14.07 58.46
C ASN A 37 -5.94 14.10 58.60
N ALA A 38 -5.39 13.41 59.60
CA ALA A 38 -3.96 13.11 59.69
C ALA A 38 -3.61 11.70 59.17
N ASP A 39 -4.62 10.83 59.03
CA ASP A 39 -4.56 9.57 58.28
C ASP A 39 -5.08 9.74 56.83
N ASN A 40 -5.14 10.98 56.33
CA ASN A 40 -5.26 11.25 54.89
C ASN A 40 -3.95 10.95 54.14
N ALA A 41 -3.17 10.01 54.67
CA ALA A 41 -2.33 9.12 53.93
C ALA A 41 -3.11 7.82 53.72
N ASP A 42 -3.83 7.76 52.60
CA ASP A 42 -3.88 6.53 51.82
C ASP A 42 -4.74 5.38 52.39
N THR A 43 -6.04 5.61 52.60
CA THR A 43 -7.00 4.53 52.36
C THR A 43 -7.83 4.86 51.15
N VAL A 44 -7.31 4.48 49.99
CA VAL A 44 -8.19 4.00 48.93
C VAL A 44 -8.97 2.84 49.55
N ASP A 45 -10.12 3.11 50.16
CA ASP A 45 -11.01 2.06 50.66
C ASP A 45 -11.22 1.07 49.51
N ASP A 46 -11.16 -0.24 49.77
CA ASP A 46 -11.10 -1.29 48.72
C ASP A 46 -12.17 -1.15 47.61
N TYR A 47 -13.30 -0.51 47.93
CA TYR A 47 -14.32 -0.10 46.97
C TYR A 47 -13.82 0.86 45.89
N HIS A 48 -13.11 1.92 46.27
CA HIS A 48 -12.51 2.87 45.33
C HIS A 48 -11.37 2.23 44.53
N LEU A 49 -10.62 1.29 45.11
CA LEU A 49 -9.56 0.59 44.38
C LEU A 49 -10.15 -0.32 43.29
N ALA A 50 -11.23 -1.04 43.60
CA ALA A 50 -11.96 -1.86 42.65
C ALA A 50 -12.56 -1.02 41.51
N ASP A 51 -13.12 0.14 41.83
CA ASP A 51 -13.69 1.06 40.83
C ASP A 51 -12.61 1.67 39.93
N ILE A 52 -11.46 2.06 40.50
CA ILE A 52 -10.30 2.56 39.74
C ILE A 52 -9.72 1.45 38.85
N GLN A 53 -9.62 0.22 39.36
CA GLN A 53 -9.15 -0.92 38.58
C GLN A 53 -10.13 -1.25 37.44
N ALA A 54 -11.44 -1.18 37.69
CA ALA A 54 -12.45 -1.39 36.67
C ALA A 54 -12.43 -0.29 35.60
N ASP A 55 -12.31 0.98 35.98
CA ASP A 55 -12.16 2.09 35.02
C ASP A 55 -10.87 1.95 34.20
N ALA A 56 -9.75 1.65 34.85
CA ALA A 56 -8.49 1.43 34.17
C ALA A 56 -8.57 0.28 33.17
N GLN A 57 -9.18 -0.85 33.56
CA GLN A 57 -9.40 -1.99 32.67
C GLN A 57 -10.32 -1.63 31.50
N ASN A 58 -11.43 -0.94 31.76
CA ASN A 58 -12.34 -0.48 30.72
C ASN A 58 -11.67 0.48 29.72
N ARG A 59 -10.78 1.36 30.20
CA ARG A 59 -10.01 2.27 29.34
C ARG A 59 -8.97 1.53 28.51
N VAL A 60 -8.30 0.52 29.08
CA VAL A 60 -7.38 -0.36 28.35
C VAL A 60 -8.13 -1.15 27.27
N ASP A 61 -9.28 -1.71 27.60
CA ASP A 61 -10.11 -2.49 26.67
C ASP A 61 -10.71 -1.60 25.57
N SER A 62 -11.09 -0.36 25.91
CA SER A 62 -11.54 0.65 24.94
C SER A 62 -10.41 1.07 23.99
N HIS A 63 -9.19 1.28 24.51
CA HIS A 63 -8.01 1.55 23.67
C HIS A 63 -7.65 0.34 22.78
N ALA A 64 -7.78 -0.88 23.29
CA ALA A 64 -7.51 -2.10 22.51
C ALA A 64 -8.56 -2.33 21.42
N SER A 65 -9.85 -2.06 21.72
CA SER A 65 -10.96 -2.29 20.78
C SER A 65 -11.12 -1.18 19.72
N THR A 66 -10.73 0.06 20.02
CA THR A 66 -10.71 1.17 19.04
C THR A 66 -9.58 1.05 18.00
N ASN A 67 -8.59 0.19 18.24
CA ASN A 67 -7.54 -0.14 17.27
C ASN A 67 -7.97 -1.21 16.23
N LEU A 68 -9.21 -1.71 16.28
CA LEU A 68 -9.68 -2.79 15.39
C LEU A 68 -10.12 -2.32 13.98
N ASN A 69 -9.90 -1.05 13.63
CA ASN A 69 -10.16 -0.53 12.27
C ASN A 69 -8.87 -0.11 11.52
N GLY A 70 -7.68 -0.37 12.06
CA GLY A 70 -6.45 0.11 11.43
C GLY A 70 -5.19 -0.55 11.96
N ILE A 71 -4.73 -1.58 11.25
CA ILE A 71 -3.41 -2.20 11.35
C ILE A 71 -3.17 -3.01 12.63
N HIS A 72 -3.35 -4.33 12.49
CA HIS A 72 -3.17 -5.32 13.56
C HIS A 72 -1.71 -5.75 13.79
N GLY A 73 -0.74 -5.00 13.24
CA GLY A 73 0.69 -5.25 13.38
C GLY A 73 1.43 -5.03 12.07
N VAL A 74 2.68 -4.57 12.19
CA VAL A 74 3.63 -4.45 11.08
C VAL A 74 4.71 -5.51 11.29
N ILE A 75 4.87 -6.39 10.31
CA ILE A 75 5.91 -7.42 10.27
C ILE A 75 6.96 -6.97 9.25
N GLN A 76 8.23 -7.12 9.57
CA GLN A 76 9.32 -6.76 8.67
C GLN A 76 10.32 -7.92 8.62
N ASP A 77 10.51 -8.51 7.44
CA ASP A 77 11.40 -9.65 7.20
C ASP A 77 11.74 -9.77 5.70
N LEU A 78 12.40 -10.84 5.27
CA LEU A 78 12.52 -11.27 3.88
C LEU A 78 11.16 -11.71 3.33
N GLU A 79 10.85 -11.43 2.07
CA GLU A 79 9.57 -11.81 1.45
C GLU A 79 9.25 -13.31 1.58
N ALA A 80 10.26 -14.17 1.48
CA ALA A 80 10.12 -15.63 1.64
C ALA A 80 9.68 -16.05 3.05
N ASN A 81 9.90 -15.21 4.06
CA ASN A 81 9.52 -15.45 5.45
C ASN A 81 8.12 -14.89 5.79
N MET A 82 7.39 -14.37 4.79
CA MET A 82 6.05 -13.84 5.00
C MET A 82 5.12 -14.95 5.57
N PRO A 83 4.49 -14.73 6.73
CA PRO A 83 3.66 -15.74 7.37
C PRO A 83 2.37 -15.97 6.57
N ALA A 84 1.68 -17.09 6.83
CA ALA A 84 0.37 -17.33 6.25
C ALA A 84 -0.61 -16.19 6.60
N ALA A 85 -1.39 -15.77 5.61
CA ALA A 85 -2.48 -14.81 5.80
C ALA A 85 -3.57 -15.40 6.71
N GLY A 86 -4.30 -14.53 7.40
CA GLY A 86 -5.30 -14.96 8.38
C GLY A 86 -5.68 -13.92 9.41
N THR A 87 -5.09 -12.73 9.37
CA THR A 87 -5.44 -11.62 10.27
C THR A 87 -5.55 -10.35 9.45
N ALA A 88 -6.78 -10.03 9.05
CA ALA A 88 -7.07 -8.88 8.22
C ALA A 88 -6.50 -7.59 8.83
N GLY A 89 -5.88 -6.77 7.98
CA GLY A 89 -5.29 -5.49 8.35
C GLY A 89 -3.83 -5.53 8.78
N ARG A 90 -3.18 -6.69 8.95
CA ARG A 90 -1.72 -6.73 9.16
C ARG A 90 -0.98 -6.17 7.95
N LEU A 91 0.18 -5.56 8.19
CA LEU A 91 1.11 -5.14 7.15
C LEU A 91 2.38 -5.99 7.20
N PHE A 92 2.91 -6.32 6.04
CA PHE A 92 4.22 -6.96 5.88
C PHE A 92 5.11 -6.08 5.00
N ILE A 93 6.31 -5.76 5.48
CA ILE A 93 7.32 -4.98 4.75
C ILE A 93 8.50 -5.90 4.44
N ALA A 94 8.63 -6.26 3.16
CA ALA A 94 9.73 -7.07 2.67
C ALA A 94 11.01 -6.22 2.56
N THR A 95 12.04 -6.55 3.35
CA THR A 95 13.29 -5.77 3.40
C THR A 95 14.18 -5.94 2.19
N ASP A 96 14.07 -7.07 1.50
CA ASP A 96 14.86 -7.46 0.33
C ASP A 96 14.24 -6.96 -0.97
N THR A 97 12.94 -7.20 -1.17
CA THR A 97 12.22 -6.82 -2.40
C THR A 97 11.65 -5.41 -2.36
N LYS A 98 11.69 -4.75 -1.18
CA LYS A 98 11.12 -3.41 -0.93
C LYS A 98 9.62 -3.34 -1.25
N ARG A 99 8.90 -4.46 -1.06
CA ARG A 99 7.44 -4.56 -1.23
C ARG A 99 6.72 -4.45 0.11
N ILE A 100 5.48 -4.00 0.05
CA ILE A 100 4.58 -3.75 1.16
C ILE A 100 3.28 -4.49 0.84
N TYR A 101 2.89 -5.37 1.75
CA TYR A 101 1.68 -6.18 1.64
C TYR A 101 0.72 -5.88 2.77
N ARG A 102 -0.58 -6.12 2.53
CA ARG A 102 -1.66 -6.06 3.50
C ARG A 102 -2.39 -7.40 3.55
N ASP A 103 -2.53 -7.97 4.74
CA ASP A 103 -3.32 -9.18 4.96
C ASP A 103 -4.80 -8.82 4.86
N ASN A 104 -5.56 -9.50 4.00
CA ASN A 104 -7.01 -9.30 3.85
C ASN A 104 -7.84 -10.30 4.65
N GLY A 105 -7.19 -11.15 5.46
CA GLY A 105 -7.79 -12.23 6.24
C GLY A 105 -7.70 -13.60 5.57
N THR A 106 -7.36 -13.65 4.28
CA THR A 106 -7.26 -14.91 3.51
C THR A 106 -6.03 -14.99 2.62
N SER A 107 -5.52 -13.86 2.14
CA SER A 107 -4.31 -13.70 1.36
C SER A 107 -3.60 -12.39 1.70
N TRP A 108 -2.38 -12.23 1.18
CA TRP A 108 -1.64 -10.97 1.22
C TRP A 108 -1.85 -10.22 -0.09
N ASP A 109 -2.37 -8.99 -0.01
CA ASP A 109 -2.48 -8.08 -1.13
C ASP A 109 -1.25 -7.17 -1.16
N GLU A 110 -0.55 -7.10 -2.28
CA GLU A 110 0.52 -6.12 -2.44
C GLU A 110 -0.07 -4.72 -2.62
N ILE A 111 0.35 -3.77 -1.78
CA ILE A 111 -0.21 -2.40 -1.74
C ILE A 111 0.83 -1.30 -2.00
N GLY A 112 2.11 -1.67 -2.15
CA GLY A 112 3.16 -0.73 -2.52
C GLY A 112 4.52 -1.42 -2.59
N GLY A 113 5.46 -0.84 -3.33
CA GLY A 113 6.81 -1.36 -3.45
C GLY A 113 7.40 -1.08 -4.82
N THR A 114 8.63 -1.50 -5.04
CA THR A 114 9.26 -1.48 -6.37
C THR A 114 8.79 -2.63 -7.26
N SER A 115 7.67 -3.29 -6.94
CA SER A 115 6.93 -4.00 -7.98
C SER A 115 6.45 -2.95 -8.98
N GLU A 116 6.97 -3.09 -10.19
CA GLU A 116 6.32 -2.70 -11.44
C GLU A 116 4.92 -2.12 -11.23
N PHE A 117 4.84 -0.78 -11.17
CA PHE A 117 3.59 -0.04 -11.02
C PHE A 117 2.48 -0.66 -11.89
N PRO A 118 1.20 -0.68 -11.46
CA PRO A 118 0.07 -0.96 -12.33
C PRO A 118 -0.03 0.19 -13.35
N GLY A 119 0.76 0.05 -14.41
CA GLY A 119 1.24 1.11 -15.28
C GLY A 119 2.74 0.94 -15.51
N HIS A 120 3.18 -0.29 -15.79
CA HIS A 120 4.58 -0.60 -16.06
C HIS A 120 4.94 0.01 -17.41
N ARG A 121 5.24 1.30 -17.40
CA ARG A 121 5.92 1.95 -18.51
C ARG A 121 7.16 1.12 -18.75
N LEU A 122 7.32 0.59 -19.96
CA LEU A 122 8.51 -0.14 -20.41
C LEU A 122 9.82 0.69 -20.34
N TRP A 123 9.81 1.84 -19.65
CA TRP A 123 10.87 2.82 -19.53
C TRP A 123 12.22 2.17 -19.21
N GLU A 124 13.20 2.38 -20.10
CA GLU A 124 14.58 1.84 -19.98
C GLU A 124 14.66 0.31 -19.87
N LYS A 125 13.55 -0.41 -20.06
CA LYS A 125 13.56 -1.88 -20.12
C LYS A 125 13.97 -2.29 -21.53
N LEU A 126 15.00 -3.12 -21.63
CA LEU A 126 15.35 -3.80 -22.87
C LEU A 126 14.29 -4.87 -23.21
N PRO A 127 14.04 -5.15 -24.49
CA PRO A 127 13.20 -6.29 -24.87
C PRO A 127 13.73 -7.58 -24.23
N ASN A 128 12.81 -8.44 -23.82
CA ASN A 128 13.12 -9.74 -23.25
C ASN A 128 13.61 -10.73 -24.31
N ASP A 129 13.24 -10.51 -25.57
CA ASP A 129 13.60 -11.35 -26.72
C ASP A 129 13.49 -10.49 -27.98
N TYR A 130 14.50 -10.57 -28.85
CA TYR A 130 14.53 -9.85 -30.13
C TYR A 130 15.47 -10.55 -31.09
N ASP A 131 15.22 -10.42 -32.39
CA ASP A 131 16.08 -11.02 -33.40
C ASP A 131 17.32 -10.15 -33.73
N ALA A 132 18.33 -10.76 -34.35
CA ALA A 132 19.62 -10.14 -34.63
C ALA A 132 19.62 -9.00 -35.68
N ALA A 133 18.51 -8.79 -36.40
CA ALA A 133 18.36 -7.67 -37.34
C ALA A 133 18.11 -6.33 -36.62
N TRP A 134 17.75 -6.38 -35.33
CA TRP A 134 17.50 -5.19 -34.51
C TRP A 134 18.77 -4.61 -33.91
N SER A 135 18.89 -3.29 -33.97
CA SER A 135 19.90 -2.48 -33.31
C SER A 135 19.23 -1.36 -32.51
N TYR A 136 19.93 -0.86 -31.48
CA TYR A 136 19.48 0.25 -30.64
C TYR A 136 18.11 0.00 -29.95
N VAL A 137 17.83 -1.26 -29.60
CA VAL A 137 16.55 -1.67 -29.00
C VAL A 137 16.27 -0.99 -27.65
N GLU A 138 17.32 -0.48 -27.00
CA GLU A 138 17.22 0.37 -25.81
C GLU A 138 16.41 1.65 -26.02
N ASN A 139 16.34 2.15 -27.26
CA ASN A 139 15.60 3.38 -27.59
C ASN A 139 14.10 3.14 -27.79
N LEU A 140 13.62 1.89 -27.85
CA LEU A 140 12.19 1.63 -28.09
C LEU A 140 11.28 2.16 -26.99
N THR A 141 11.82 2.35 -25.79
CA THR A 141 11.04 2.59 -24.57
C THR A 141 11.56 3.80 -23.80
N ASP A 142 12.47 4.59 -24.38
CA ASP A 142 12.99 5.82 -23.78
C ASP A 142 12.02 7.02 -23.90
N PHE A 143 10.93 6.85 -24.66
CA PHE A 143 9.91 7.87 -24.94
C PHE A 143 10.43 9.11 -25.67
N ASP A 144 11.58 9.01 -26.33
CA ASP A 144 12.16 10.08 -27.13
C ASP A 144 11.89 9.82 -28.63
N GLU A 145 11.07 10.65 -29.26
CA GLU A 145 10.77 10.53 -30.70
C GLU A 145 11.97 10.88 -31.60
N THR A 146 13.10 11.31 -31.02
CA THR A 146 14.32 11.64 -31.76
C THR A 146 15.33 10.49 -31.79
N THR A 147 15.17 9.50 -30.92
CA THR A 147 15.93 8.25 -30.92
C THR A 147 15.06 7.14 -31.53
N TYR A 148 15.71 6.08 -32.00
CA TYR A 148 15.02 4.96 -32.63
C TYR A 148 15.76 3.67 -32.39
N ALA A 149 15.00 2.56 -32.41
CA ALA A 149 15.54 1.26 -32.74
C ALA A 149 15.40 1.00 -34.23
N GLU A 150 16.37 0.29 -34.78
CA GLU A 150 16.43 0.00 -36.20
C GLU A 150 16.30 -1.50 -36.44
N CYS A 151 15.37 -1.88 -37.31
CA CYS A 151 15.41 -3.18 -37.98
C CYS A 151 16.13 -3.00 -39.32
N SER A 152 17.42 -3.36 -39.35
CA SER A 152 18.33 -3.06 -40.47
C SER A 152 18.05 -3.88 -41.74
N HIS A 153 17.43 -5.04 -41.57
CA HIS A 153 17.09 -5.97 -42.64
C HIS A 153 15.74 -6.60 -42.36
N ALA A 154 14.66 -6.03 -42.93
CA ALA A 154 13.41 -6.76 -43.02
C ALA A 154 13.44 -7.59 -44.30
N ASP A 155 13.53 -8.91 -44.13
CA ASP A 155 13.37 -9.86 -45.22
C ASP A 155 11.98 -10.51 -45.16
N THR A 156 11.80 -11.61 -45.88
CA THR A 156 10.52 -12.32 -45.91
C THR A 156 10.21 -13.07 -44.61
N ASN A 157 11.14 -13.13 -43.67
CA ASN A 157 10.93 -13.64 -42.32
C ASN A 157 10.37 -12.54 -41.42
N GLU A 158 9.68 -12.97 -40.36
CA GLU A 158 9.23 -12.05 -39.32
C GLU A 158 10.41 -11.70 -38.42
N HIS A 159 10.69 -10.40 -38.33
CA HIS A 159 11.63 -9.81 -37.39
C HIS A 159 10.87 -9.19 -36.24
N TYR A 160 11.33 -9.34 -34.99
CA TYR A 160 10.53 -8.96 -33.84
C TYR A 160 11.34 -8.48 -32.64
N VAL A 161 10.62 -7.75 -31.78
CA VAL A 161 10.98 -7.46 -30.38
C VAL A 161 9.81 -7.85 -29.49
N ILE A 162 10.10 -8.46 -28.34
CA ILE A 162 9.11 -8.92 -27.36
C ILE A 162 9.43 -8.37 -25.97
N TYR A 163 8.41 -7.85 -25.31
CA TYR A 163 8.45 -7.47 -23.91
C TYR A 163 7.60 -8.43 -23.07
N ASP A 164 8.16 -8.95 -21.98
CA ASP A 164 7.43 -9.62 -20.90
C ASP A 164 7.08 -8.57 -19.85
N LEU A 165 5.79 -8.37 -19.61
CA LEU A 165 5.28 -7.44 -18.62
C LEU A 165 5.32 -8.03 -17.20
N GLY A 166 5.95 -9.18 -16.97
CA GLY A 166 6.07 -9.82 -15.66
C GLY A 166 4.78 -10.50 -15.16
N GLY A 167 3.64 -10.17 -15.77
CA GLY A 167 2.33 -10.73 -15.43
C GLY A 167 1.23 -10.22 -16.35
N LYS A 168 0.13 -10.97 -16.43
CA LYS A 168 -1.02 -10.63 -17.26
C LYS A 168 -1.77 -9.41 -16.70
N ARG A 169 -1.76 -8.31 -17.44
CA ARG A 169 -2.34 -7.02 -17.03
C ARG A 169 -3.05 -6.35 -18.21
N LEU A 170 -3.91 -5.38 -17.93
CA LEU A 170 -4.49 -4.54 -19.00
C LEU A 170 -3.39 -3.61 -19.51
N VAL A 171 -3.20 -3.55 -20.82
CA VAL A 171 -2.10 -2.87 -21.49
C VAL A 171 -2.69 -1.97 -22.57
N ASP A 172 -2.28 -0.70 -22.61
CA ASP A 172 -2.57 0.23 -23.69
C ASP A 172 -1.31 0.37 -24.54
N CYS A 173 -1.34 -0.25 -25.71
CA CYS A 173 -0.17 -0.38 -26.56
C CYS A 173 -0.17 0.70 -27.65
N TYR A 174 0.99 1.31 -27.89
CA TYR A 174 1.21 2.25 -28.99
C TYR A 174 2.57 2.04 -29.62
N VAL A 175 2.63 2.04 -30.95
CA VAL A 175 3.86 1.97 -31.74
C VAL A 175 3.87 3.08 -32.78
N LYS A 176 4.98 3.80 -32.87
CA LYS A 176 5.26 4.72 -33.99
C LYS A 176 6.51 4.28 -34.73
N ALA A 177 6.40 4.12 -36.04
CA ALA A 177 7.48 3.67 -36.89
C ALA A 177 7.52 4.44 -38.22
N ASP A 178 8.72 4.75 -38.69
CA ASP A 178 8.95 5.22 -40.06
C ASP A 178 9.53 4.06 -40.85
N ILE A 179 8.82 3.74 -41.93
CA ILE A 179 9.20 2.68 -42.85
C ILE A 179 9.73 3.35 -44.10
N SER A 180 11.03 3.23 -44.36
CA SER A 180 11.70 3.86 -45.50
C SER A 180 12.09 2.86 -46.58
N GLY A 181 12.32 3.35 -47.80
CA GLY A 181 12.79 2.55 -48.93
C GLY A 181 11.68 2.11 -49.90
N THR A 182 12.05 1.22 -50.83
CA THR A 182 11.09 0.57 -51.74
C THR A 182 10.34 -0.50 -50.95
N LEU A 183 9.11 -0.21 -50.57
CA LEU A 183 8.25 -1.10 -49.80
C LEU A 183 7.47 -1.98 -50.77
N GLU A 184 7.79 -3.27 -50.80
CA GLU A 184 7.00 -4.27 -51.49
C GLU A 184 6.25 -5.13 -50.46
N GLY A 185 5.12 -4.64 -49.96
CA GLY A 185 4.24 -5.41 -49.06
C GLY A 185 4.81 -5.54 -47.66
N VAL A 186 5.52 -4.52 -47.18
CA VAL A 186 6.02 -4.49 -45.81
C VAL A 186 4.84 -4.48 -44.85
N THR A 187 4.91 -5.34 -43.85
CA THR A 187 3.92 -5.50 -42.81
C THR A 187 4.56 -5.19 -41.47
N ILE A 188 3.98 -4.26 -40.71
CA ILE A 188 4.29 -4.06 -39.28
C ILE A 188 3.05 -4.39 -38.47
N LYS A 189 3.25 -5.11 -37.36
CA LYS A 189 2.18 -5.59 -36.50
C LYS A 189 2.49 -5.28 -35.04
N LEU A 190 1.44 -4.92 -34.32
CA LEU A 190 1.42 -4.85 -32.88
C LEU A 190 0.60 -6.03 -32.37
N LEU A 191 1.24 -6.94 -31.65
CA LEU A 191 0.62 -8.15 -31.13
C LEU A 191 0.79 -8.27 -29.62
N VAL A 192 -0.10 -9.04 -29.00
CA VAL A 192 -0.04 -9.40 -27.59
C VAL A 192 -0.25 -10.89 -27.38
N SER A 193 0.25 -11.41 -26.25
CA SER A 193 0.10 -12.82 -25.90
C SER A 193 0.04 -13.02 -24.38
N ASP A 194 -0.58 -14.12 -23.96
CA ASP A 194 -0.55 -14.59 -22.57
C ASP A 194 0.59 -15.56 -22.29
N ASP A 195 1.04 -16.29 -23.32
CA ASP A 195 1.90 -17.47 -23.21
C ASP A 195 3.16 -17.41 -24.08
N LYS A 196 3.36 -16.32 -24.82
CA LYS A 196 4.46 -16.10 -25.77
C LYS A 196 4.44 -17.05 -26.98
N VAL A 197 3.36 -17.80 -27.19
CA VAL A 197 3.19 -18.76 -28.28
C VAL A 197 2.02 -18.35 -29.17
N ASN A 198 0.86 -18.11 -28.57
CA ASN A 198 -0.36 -17.70 -29.25
C ASN A 198 -0.45 -16.18 -29.24
N TRP A 199 -0.41 -15.56 -30.42
CA TRP A 199 -0.40 -14.12 -30.57
C TRP A 199 -1.73 -13.60 -31.08
N THR A 200 -2.26 -12.58 -30.40
CA THR A 200 -3.42 -11.79 -30.83
C THR A 200 -2.91 -10.50 -31.45
N GLU A 201 -3.27 -10.24 -32.70
CA GLU A 201 -2.99 -8.96 -33.34
C GLU A 201 -3.91 -7.87 -32.76
N LEU A 202 -3.33 -6.75 -32.34
CA LEU A 202 -4.07 -5.56 -31.91
C LEU A 202 -4.30 -4.62 -33.08
N ASP A 203 -3.25 -4.39 -33.86
CA ASP A 203 -3.26 -3.49 -35.01
C ASP A 203 -2.13 -3.85 -35.97
N SER A 204 -2.29 -3.50 -37.24
CA SER A 204 -1.28 -3.76 -38.26
C SER A 204 -1.37 -2.78 -39.42
N TYR A 205 -0.23 -2.63 -40.09
CA TYR A 205 -0.12 -1.89 -41.33
C TYR A 205 0.52 -2.78 -42.38
N THR A 206 -0.06 -2.82 -43.58
CA THR A 206 0.52 -3.50 -44.74
C THR A 206 0.39 -2.59 -45.95
N ASN A 207 1.51 -2.25 -46.61
CA ASN A 207 1.43 -1.45 -47.82
C ASN A 207 2.63 -1.62 -48.77
N LYS A 208 2.47 -1.06 -49.97
CA LYS A 208 3.51 -0.85 -50.98
C LYS A 208 3.69 0.65 -51.20
N SER A 209 4.92 1.13 -51.11
CA SER A 209 5.26 2.55 -51.25
C SER A 209 6.73 2.68 -51.66
N ASP A 210 7.05 3.59 -52.58
CA ASP A 210 8.42 3.94 -52.93
C ASP A 210 8.95 5.13 -52.11
N SER A 211 8.29 5.43 -50.99
CA SER A 211 8.56 6.59 -50.15
C SER A 211 8.41 6.23 -48.67
N THR A 212 9.05 7.02 -47.80
CA THR A 212 8.92 6.87 -46.35
C THR A 212 7.48 7.05 -45.92
N VAL A 213 6.98 6.12 -45.11
CA VAL A 213 5.65 6.20 -44.49
C VAL A 213 5.78 6.12 -42.98
N THR A 214 5.16 7.06 -42.29
CA THR A 214 4.95 6.99 -40.84
C THR A 214 3.72 6.14 -40.55
N VAL A 215 3.89 5.15 -39.69
CA VAL A 215 2.86 4.24 -39.23
C VAL A 215 2.69 4.42 -37.73
N GLU A 216 1.44 4.55 -37.30
CA GLU A 216 1.06 4.54 -35.91
C GLU A 216 0.09 3.39 -35.68
N LEU A 217 0.46 2.46 -34.79
CA LEU A 217 -0.35 1.31 -34.41
C LEU A 217 -0.77 1.45 -32.95
N SER A 218 -2.00 1.08 -32.62
CA SER A 218 -2.46 1.17 -31.23
C SER A 218 -3.52 0.13 -30.87
N GLY A 219 -3.61 -0.22 -29.59
CA GLY A 219 -4.71 -1.07 -29.12
C GLY A 219 -4.62 -1.40 -27.64
N VAL A 220 -5.76 -1.73 -27.05
CA VAL A 220 -5.88 -2.07 -25.62
C VAL A 220 -6.27 -3.52 -25.46
N ASN A 221 -5.52 -4.28 -24.66
CA ASN A 221 -5.84 -5.67 -24.37
C ASN A 221 -5.24 -6.13 -23.04
N LYS A 222 -5.78 -7.19 -22.45
CA LYS A 222 -5.22 -7.83 -21.25
C LYS A 222 -4.28 -8.95 -21.66
N ALA A 223 -2.98 -8.73 -21.49
CA ALA A 223 -1.94 -9.65 -21.90
C ALA A 223 -0.72 -9.63 -20.97
N ARG A 224 0.18 -10.59 -21.13
CA ARG A 224 1.48 -10.63 -20.45
C ARG A 224 2.63 -10.18 -21.36
N TYR A 225 2.54 -10.49 -22.64
CA TYR A 225 3.59 -10.21 -23.62
C TYR A 225 3.09 -9.24 -24.67
N VAL A 226 3.98 -8.34 -25.09
CA VAL A 226 3.77 -7.43 -26.23
C VAL A 226 4.85 -7.72 -27.26
N LYS A 227 4.48 -7.83 -28.53
CA LYS A 227 5.39 -8.05 -29.66
C LYS A 227 5.16 -6.97 -30.71
N VAL A 228 6.25 -6.36 -31.16
CA VAL A 228 6.27 -5.61 -32.42
C VAL A 228 6.99 -6.48 -33.43
N ALA A 229 6.32 -6.74 -34.55
CA ALA A 229 6.83 -7.59 -35.60
C ALA A 229 6.83 -6.85 -36.93
N ILE A 230 7.91 -7.00 -37.70
CA ILE A 230 8.04 -6.42 -39.04
C ILE A 230 8.50 -7.49 -40.02
N GLN A 231 7.93 -7.47 -41.23
CA GLN A 231 8.21 -8.44 -42.28
C GLN A 231 8.10 -7.75 -43.64
N ALA A 232 9.02 -8.03 -44.56
CA ALA A 232 8.92 -7.57 -45.94
C ALA A 232 8.11 -8.55 -46.81
N GLY A 233 7.40 -8.05 -47.80
CA GLY A 233 6.66 -8.88 -48.76
C GLY A 233 7.51 -9.42 -49.91
N SER A 234 8.70 -8.86 -50.16
CA SER A 234 9.70 -9.37 -51.10
C SER A 234 11.13 -9.05 -50.63
N SER A 235 12.13 -9.65 -51.28
CA SER A 235 13.44 -9.97 -50.68
C SER A 235 14.49 -8.86 -50.61
N THR A 236 14.14 -7.58 -50.52
CA THR A 236 15.07 -6.54 -50.02
C THR A 236 14.30 -5.24 -49.73
N SER A 237 13.84 -5.06 -48.50
CA SER A 237 13.55 -3.72 -47.96
C SER A 237 14.65 -3.33 -46.98
N ARG A 238 14.95 -2.03 -46.89
CA ARG A 238 16.00 -1.51 -46.01
C ARG A 238 15.40 -0.66 -44.91
N THR A 239 15.90 -0.88 -43.71
CA THR A 239 15.84 0.00 -42.54
C THR A 239 14.44 0.51 -42.19
N GLN A 240 13.84 -0.11 -41.17
CA GLN A 240 12.69 0.45 -40.46
C GLN A 240 13.15 1.06 -39.15
N TYR A 241 12.71 2.28 -38.90
CA TYR A 241 12.96 2.99 -37.65
C TYR A 241 11.71 2.90 -36.79
N VAL A 242 11.84 2.35 -35.58
CA VAL A 242 10.77 2.33 -34.59
C VAL A 242 11.18 3.26 -33.46
N TYR A 243 10.35 4.27 -33.21
CA TYR A 243 10.66 5.37 -32.30
C TYR A 243 10.15 5.09 -30.90
N ILE A 244 8.94 4.54 -30.80
CA ILE A 244 8.27 4.41 -29.50
C ILE A 244 7.47 3.11 -29.46
N ILE A 245 7.60 2.39 -28.34
CA ILE A 245 6.68 1.36 -27.87
C ILE A 245 6.21 1.77 -26.47
N ARG A 246 4.89 1.96 -26.33
CA ARG A 246 4.23 2.14 -25.03
C ARG A 246 3.41 0.89 -24.75
N ALA A 247 3.49 0.41 -23.51
CA ALA A 247 2.69 -0.69 -22.95
C ALA A 247 2.65 -0.53 -21.43
#